data_AF-A0A317FBQ5-F1
#
_entry.id   AF-A0A317FBQ5-F1
#
_cell.length_a   1.000
_cell.length_b   1.000
_cell.length_c   1.000
_cell.angle_alpha   90.00
_cell.angle_beta   90.00
_cell.angle_gamma   90.00
#
_symmetry.space_group_name_H-M   'P 1'
#
loop_
_entity.id
_entity.type
_entity.pdbx_description
1 polymer ?
#
loop_
_entity_poly.entity_id
_entity_poly.type
_entity_poly.pdbx_seq_one_letter_code
_entity_poly.pdbx_strand_id
1 'polypeptide(L)'
;MNRSPPPPADQTLRLALAQKLLHAWSQNRLQVRVPLSLNLARMPAAQRVPVARLMAAALAACGATAEADAARLDQALERIGGAAERAPARRALHDPPDLIALLGALEAAGLSAHGYAAAALVLERRVPAQRLFLNWLAARFALPATLTAGLARR
;
A
#
# COMPACT_ATOMS: atom_id res chain seq x y z
N MET A 1 34.03 31.35 -28.34
CA MET A 1 33.45 30.66 -27.16
C MET A 1 32.72 31.69 -26.32
N ASN A 2 31.39 31.75 -26.43
CA ASN A 2 30.57 32.79 -25.82
C ASN A 2 30.14 32.33 -24.41
N ARG A 3 30.78 32.86 -23.35
CA ARG A 3 30.38 32.59 -21.97
C ARG A 3 29.40 33.68 -21.56
N SER A 4 28.11 33.34 -21.50
CA SER A 4 27.12 34.23 -20.89
C SER A 4 27.52 34.54 -19.45
N PRO A 5 27.38 35.79 -18.99
CA PRO A 5 27.70 36.16 -17.62
C PRO A 5 26.85 35.34 -16.64
N PRO A 6 27.39 34.97 -15.47
CA PRO A 6 26.63 34.24 -14.47
C PRO A 6 25.38 35.06 -14.10
N PRO A 7 24.22 34.40 -13.93
CA PRO A 7 23.01 35.09 -13.54
C PRO A 7 23.24 35.86 -12.24
N PRO A 8 22.69 37.07 -12.09
CA PRO A 8 22.86 37.88 -10.88
C PRO A 8 22.50 37.07 -9.63
N ALA A 9 23.23 37.29 -8.54
CA ALA A 9 23.15 36.49 -7.31
C ALA A 9 21.70 36.31 -6.80
N ASP A 10 20.87 37.36 -6.94
CA ASP A 10 19.45 37.34 -6.64
C ASP A 10 18.64 36.32 -7.45
N GLN A 11 18.94 36.18 -8.75
CA GLN A 11 18.27 35.23 -9.62
C GLN A 11 18.65 33.79 -9.25
N THR A 12 19.91 33.57 -8.89
CA THR A 12 20.40 32.27 -8.40
C THR A 12 19.72 31.89 -7.07
N LEU A 13 19.63 32.85 -6.13
CA LEU A 13 18.94 32.67 -4.85
C LEU A 13 17.45 32.35 -5.03
N ARG A 14 16.75 33.08 -5.91
CA ARG A 14 15.34 32.84 -6.22
C ARG A 14 15.11 31.46 -6.83
N LEU A 15 15.97 31.02 -7.73
CA LEU A 15 15.87 29.68 -8.33
C LEU A 15 16.11 28.57 -7.30
N ALA A 16 17.12 28.72 -6.45
CA ALA A 16 17.41 27.75 -5.39
C ALA A 16 16.25 27.66 -4.37
N LEU A 17 15.68 28.80 -3.98
CA LEU A 17 14.50 28.85 -3.13
C LEU A 17 13.28 28.22 -3.80
N ALA A 18 13.03 28.53 -5.07
CA ALA A 18 11.93 27.96 -5.83
C ALA A 18 12.05 26.44 -5.97
N GLN A 19 13.25 25.91 -6.25
CA GLN A 19 13.52 24.47 -6.27
C GLN A 19 13.29 23.84 -4.90
N LYS A 20 13.78 24.46 -3.82
CA LYS A 20 13.60 23.93 -2.46
C LYS A 20 12.13 23.93 -2.03
N LEU A 21 11.39 24.99 -2.34
CA LEU A 21 9.95 25.11 -2.08
C LEU A 21 9.15 24.12 -2.92
N LEU A 22 9.42 24.01 -4.22
CA LEU A 22 8.74 23.05 -5.10
C LEU A 22 9.03 21.61 -4.66
N HIS A 23 10.27 21.32 -4.28
CA HIS A 23 10.65 20.01 -3.76
C HIS A 23 9.96 19.71 -2.43
N ALA A 24 9.99 20.64 -1.46
CA ALA A 24 9.33 20.47 -0.18
C ALA A 24 7.81 20.35 -0.32
N TRP A 25 7.19 21.15 -1.19
CA TRP A 25 5.77 21.07 -1.49
C TRP A 25 5.43 19.76 -2.19
N SER A 26 6.24 19.29 -3.13
CA SER A 26 6.03 18.01 -3.81
C SER A 26 6.21 16.83 -2.84
N GLN A 27 7.20 16.88 -1.95
CA GLN A 27 7.41 15.90 -0.89
C GLN A 27 6.25 15.88 0.11
N ASN A 28 5.81 17.04 0.58
CA ASN A 28 4.70 17.16 1.51
C ASN A 28 3.39 16.72 0.84
N ARG A 29 3.16 17.12 -0.41
CA ARG A 29 2.00 16.68 -1.18
C ARG A 29 2.07 15.20 -1.53
N LEU A 30 3.24 14.60 -1.72
CA LEU A 30 3.40 13.13 -1.82
C LEU A 30 3.12 12.46 -0.48
N GLN A 31 3.66 12.97 0.63
CA GLN A 31 3.36 12.48 1.98
C GLN A 31 1.86 12.56 2.33
N VAL A 32 1.17 13.57 1.81
CA VAL A 32 -0.29 13.77 1.98
C VAL A 32 -1.10 13.01 0.91
N ARG A 33 -0.55 12.78 -0.29
CA ARG A 33 -1.21 12.06 -1.41
C ARG A 33 -0.95 10.57 -1.46
N VAL A 34 0.05 10.03 -0.77
CA VAL A 34 0.06 8.58 -0.53
C VAL A 34 -0.97 8.34 0.58
N PRO A 35 -2.11 7.71 0.27
CA PRO A 35 -3.18 7.54 1.24
C PRO A 35 -2.74 6.43 2.22
N LEU A 36 -1.97 6.77 3.24
CA LEU A 36 -1.30 5.79 4.11
C LEU A 36 -1.93 5.64 5.49
N SER A 37 -3.18 6.08 5.65
CA SER A 37 -4.13 5.34 6.47
C SER A 37 -5.10 4.66 5.52
N LEU A 38 -4.81 3.41 5.14
CA LEU A 38 -5.83 2.57 4.52
C LEU A 38 -7.06 2.63 5.42
N ASN A 39 -8.17 3.12 4.88
CA ASN A 39 -9.41 3.29 5.61
C ASN A 39 -10.56 2.81 4.72
N LEU A 40 -11.00 1.58 4.95
CA LEU A 40 -12.07 0.96 4.18
C LEU A 40 -13.38 1.74 4.31
N ALA A 41 -13.64 2.35 5.46
CA ALA A 41 -14.85 3.16 5.66
C ALA A 41 -14.93 4.38 4.72
N ARG A 42 -13.80 4.86 4.20
CA ARG A 42 -13.72 5.97 3.23
C ARG A 42 -13.71 5.51 1.77
N MET A 43 -13.63 4.20 1.51
CA MET A 43 -13.64 3.65 0.16
C MET A 43 -15.08 3.38 -0.31
N PRO A 44 -15.34 3.38 -1.63
CA PRO A 44 -16.59 2.85 -2.18
C PRO A 44 -16.78 1.39 -1.79
N ALA A 45 -18.02 0.97 -1.48
CA ALA A 45 -18.32 -0.38 -1.00
C ALA A 45 -17.79 -1.49 -1.94
N ALA A 46 -17.91 -1.28 -3.25
CA ALA A 46 -17.41 -2.21 -4.28
C ALA A 46 -15.89 -2.45 -4.21
N GLN A 47 -15.13 -1.49 -3.67
CA GLN A 47 -13.66 -1.56 -3.57
C GLN A 47 -13.19 -2.15 -2.24
N ARG A 48 -14.02 -2.14 -1.19
CA ARG A 48 -13.65 -2.64 0.14
C ARG A 48 -13.48 -4.15 0.15
N VAL A 49 -14.42 -4.86 -0.47
CA VAL A 49 -14.46 -6.33 -0.46
C VAL A 49 -13.22 -6.96 -1.11
N PRO A 50 -12.77 -6.54 -2.32
CA PRO A 50 -11.54 -7.08 -2.91
C PRO A 50 -10.29 -6.85 -2.06
N VAL A 51 -10.19 -5.69 -1.41
CA VAL A 51 -9.06 -5.36 -0.53
C VAL A 51 -9.06 -6.25 0.71
N ALA A 52 -10.20 -6.41 1.38
CA ALA A 52 -10.34 -7.30 2.53
C ALA A 52 -10.11 -8.77 2.16
N ARG A 53 -10.55 -9.22 0.98
CA ARG A 53 -10.28 -10.56 0.45
C ARG A 53 -8.80 -10.80 0.20
N LEU A 54 -8.05 -9.79 -0.24
CA LEU A 54 -6.61 -9.92 -0.41
C LEU A 54 -5.89 -10.10 0.93
N MET A 55 -6.35 -9.44 2.00
CA MET A 55 -5.80 -9.67 3.35
C MET A 55 -5.97 -11.14 3.75
N ALA A 56 -7.16 -11.70 3.52
CA ALA A 56 -7.45 -13.10 3.81
C ALA A 56 -6.63 -14.06 2.93
N ALA A 57 -6.53 -13.81 1.62
CA ALA A 57 -5.73 -14.63 0.71
C ALA A 57 -4.22 -14.58 1.04
N ALA A 58 -3.70 -13.42 1.47
CA ALA A 58 -2.31 -13.28 1.90
C ALA A 58 -2.01 -14.11 3.16
N LEU A 59 -2.94 -14.13 4.12
CA LEU A 59 -2.86 -14.99 5.31
C LEU A 59 -3.04 -16.48 4.95
N ALA A 60 -3.96 -16.83 4.05
CA ALA A 60 -4.08 -18.21 3.59
C ALA A 60 -2.79 -18.72 2.90
N ALA A 61 -2.09 -17.84 2.18
CA ALA A 61 -0.87 -18.21 1.46
C ALA A 61 0.38 -18.28 2.35
N CYS A 62 0.52 -17.39 3.33
CA CYS A 62 1.77 -17.20 4.09
C CYS A 62 1.56 -16.95 5.59
N GLY A 63 0.36 -17.16 6.10
CA GLY A 63 -0.02 -16.99 7.50
C GLY A 63 0.56 -18.06 8.42
N ALA A 64 0.06 -18.10 9.65
CA ALA A 64 0.50 -19.03 10.67
C ALA A 64 -0.48 -20.19 10.82
N THR A 65 -1.45 -20.05 11.72
CA THR A 65 -2.52 -21.02 11.96
C THR A 65 -3.85 -20.36 11.67
N ALA A 66 -4.86 -21.15 11.29
CA ALA A 66 -6.19 -20.62 10.95
C ALA A 66 -6.78 -19.73 12.06
N GLU A 67 -6.58 -20.09 13.33
CA GLU A 67 -7.05 -19.30 14.48
C GLU A 67 -6.27 -17.99 14.65
N ALA A 68 -4.94 -18.04 14.59
CA ALA A 68 -4.10 -16.85 14.70
C ALA A 68 -4.33 -15.88 13.54
N ASP A 69 -4.50 -16.41 12.33
CA ASP A 69 -4.75 -15.64 11.12
C ASP A 69 -6.13 -15.00 11.14
N ALA A 70 -7.17 -15.70 11.62
CA ALA A 70 -8.51 -15.13 11.78
C ALA A 70 -8.52 -13.97 12.79
N ALA A 71 -7.85 -14.12 13.95
CA ALA A 71 -7.73 -13.07 14.94
C ALA A 71 -6.98 -11.84 14.39
N ARG A 72 -5.89 -12.09 13.65
CA ARG A 72 -5.09 -11.03 13.02
C ARG A 72 -5.87 -10.28 11.94
N LEU A 73 -6.62 -11.00 11.11
CA LEU A 73 -7.48 -10.43 10.09
C LEU A 73 -8.53 -9.51 10.72
N ASP A 74 -9.22 -9.98 11.76
CA ASP A 74 -10.23 -9.19 12.46
C ASP A 74 -9.68 -7.93 13.12
N GLN A 75 -8.49 -8.02 13.73
CA GLN A 75 -7.81 -6.89 14.35
C GLN A 75 -7.34 -5.88 13.29
N ALA A 76 -6.87 -6.36 12.14
CA ALA A 76 -6.45 -5.48 11.04
C ALA A 76 -7.65 -4.77 10.40
N LEU A 77 -8.76 -5.48 10.17
CA LEU A 77 -10.00 -4.90 9.65
C LEU A 77 -10.58 -3.84 10.59
N GLU A 78 -10.58 -4.06 11.91
CA GLU A 78 -11.02 -3.04 12.87
C GLU A 78 -10.21 -1.75 12.73
N ARG A 79 -8.88 -1.88 12.69
CA ARG A 79 -7.95 -0.74 12.62
C ARG A 79 -8.16 0.13 11.38
N ILE A 80 -8.68 -0.44 10.29
CA ILE A 80 -8.92 0.26 9.02
C ILE A 80 -10.40 0.56 8.77
N GLY A 81 -11.28 0.38 9.76
CA GLY A 81 -12.73 0.66 9.63
C GLY A 81 -13.47 -0.33 8.72
N GLY A 82 -12.98 -1.57 8.64
CA GLY A 82 -13.47 -2.67 7.79
C GLY A 82 -14.40 -3.66 8.49
N ALA A 83 -15.16 -3.23 9.49
CA ALA A 83 -15.98 -4.13 10.30
C ALA A 83 -17.03 -4.89 9.47
N ALA A 84 -17.62 -4.23 8.47
CA ALA A 84 -18.60 -4.83 7.55
C ALA A 84 -17.97 -5.93 6.67
N GLU A 85 -16.67 -5.84 6.40
CA GLU A 85 -15.94 -6.77 5.56
C GLU A 85 -15.39 -7.99 6.32
N ARG A 86 -15.55 -8.07 7.64
CA ARG A 86 -15.09 -9.24 8.45
C ARG A 86 -15.66 -10.56 7.97
N ALA A 87 -16.98 -10.66 7.86
CA ALA A 87 -17.64 -11.90 7.46
C ALA A 87 -17.18 -12.39 6.07
N PRO A 88 -17.20 -11.56 5.01
CA PRO A 88 -16.71 -12.01 3.70
C PRO A 88 -15.21 -12.28 3.68
N ALA A 89 -14.39 -11.57 4.48
CA ALA A 89 -12.95 -11.82 4.56
C ALA A 89 -12.65 -13.14 5.30
N ARG A 90 -13.34 -13.44 6.40
CA ARG A 90 -13.22 -14.74 7.10
C ARG A 90 -13.61 -15.91 6.21
N ARG A 91 -14.67 -15.76 5.39
CA ARG A 91 -15.02 -16.77 4.39
C ARG A 91 -13.89 -16.99 3.40
N ALA A 92 -13.30 -15.91 2.89
CA ALA A 92 -12.15 -15.96 1.98
C ALA A 92 -10.85 -16.47 2.62
N LEU A 93 -10.77 -16.56 3.96
CA LEU A 93 -9.64 -17.18 4.64
C LEU A 93 -9.76 -18.71 4.62
N HIS A 94 -10.99 -19.23 4.76
CA HIS A 94 -11.27 -20.67 4.73
C HIS A 94 -11.40 -21.24 3.31
N ASP A 95 -11.93 -20.43 2.40
CA ASP A 95 -12.11 -20.76 0.99
C ASP A 95 -11.43 -19.67 0.14
N PRO A 96 -10.10 -19.75 -0.03
CA PRO A 96 -9.34 -18.69 -0.66
C PRO A 96 -9.74 -18.50 -2.13
N PRO A 97 -10.04 -17.26 -2.56
CA PRO A 97 -10.27 -17.00 -3.97
C PRO A 97 -9.00 -17.27 -4.77
N ASP A 98 -9.15 -17.51 -6.08
CA ASP A 98 -8.00 -17.53 -6.99
C ASP A 98 -7.23 -16.20 -6.85
N LEU A 99 -6.02 -16.31 -6.32
CA LEU A 99 -5.16 -15.17 -6.05
C LEU A 99 -4.85 -14.40 -7.33
N ILE A 100 -4.58 -15.08 -8.44
CA ILE A 100 -4.20 -14.41 -9.69
C ILE A 100 -5.39 -13.60 -10.24
N ALA A 101 -6.59 -14.18 -10.22
CA ALA A 101 -7.81 -13.47 -10.62
C ALA A 101 -8.11 -12.27 -9.71
N LEU A 102 -7.95 -12.43 -8.39
CA LEU A 102 -8.15 -11.35 -7.42
C LEU A 102 -7.17 -10.19 -7.64
N LEU A 103 -5.90 -10.49 -7.89
CA LEU A 103 -4.88 -9.49 -8.18
C LEU A 103 -5.19 -8.73 -9.47
N GLY A 104 -5.62 -9.45 -10.52
CA GLY A 104 -6.07 -8.82 -11.77
C GLY A 104 -7.26 -7.87 -11.58
N ALA A 105 -8.23 -8.25 -10.74
CA ALA A 105 -9.37 -7.40 -10.41
C ALA A 105 -8.96 -6.13 -9.64
N LEU A 106 -8.02 -6.25 -8.71
CA LEU A 106 -7.47 -5.09 -7.99
C LEU A 106 -6.71 -4.15 -8.92
N GLU A 107 -5.95 -4.67 -9.87
CA GLU A 107 -5.25 -3.86 -10.88
C GLU A 107 -6.23 -3.11 -11.78
N ALA A 108 -7.23 -3.82 -12.32
CA ALA A 108 -8.26 -3.22 -13.16
C ALA A 108 -9.04 -2.10 -12.44
N ALA A 109 -9.19 -2.21 -11.11
CA ALA A 109 -9.84 -1.21 -10.28
C ALA A 109 -8.90 -0.06 -9.82
N GLY A 110 -7.60 -0.09 -10.19
CA GLY A 110 -6.62 0.89 -9.72
C GLY A 110 -6.28 0.77 -8.23
N LEU A 111 -6.48 -0.40 -7.63
CA LEU A 111 -6.35 -0.65 -6.19
C LEU A 111 -5.05 -1.34 -5.80
N SER A 112 -4.08 -1.49 -6.69
CA SER A 112 -2.84 -2.23 -6.45
C SER A 112 -2.08 -1.77 -5.20
N ALA A 113 -1.94 -0.45 -5.00
CA ALA A 113 -1.29 0.10 -3.81
C ALA A 113 -2.10 -0.15 -2.51
N HIS A 114 -3.44 -0.08 -2.59
CA HIS A 114 -4.32 -0.38 -1.46
C HIS A 114 -4.25 -1.86 -1.09
N GLY A 115 -4.25 -2.74 -2.09
CA GLY A 115 -4.11 -4.18 -1.92
C GLY A 115 -2.78 -4.56 -1.28
N TYR A 116 -1.67 -3.99 -1.75
CA TYR A 116 -0.36 -4.19 -1.13
C TYR A 116 -0.33 -3.68 0.32
N ALA A 117 -0.86 -2.49 0.59
CA ALA A 117 -0.93 -1.95 1.94
C ALA A 117 -1.77 -2.84 2.88
N ALA A 118 -2.91 -3.35 2.39
CA ALA A 118 -3.75 -4.30 3.11
C ALA A 118 -3.01 -5.59 3.45
N ALA A 119 -2.31 -6.21 2.49
CA ALA A 119 -1.51 -7.40 2.74
C ALA A 119 -0.38 -7.13 3.77
N ALA A 120 0.28 -5.97 3.67
CA ALA A 120 1.33 -5.57 4.60
C ALA A 120 0.83 -5.33 6.05
N LEU A 121 -0.47 -5.09 6.26
CA LEU A 121 -1.05 -4.93 7.60
C LEU A 121 -1.25 -6.25 8.36
N VAL A 122 -1.34 -7.37 7.63
CA VAL A 122 -1.57 -8.70 8.19
C VAL A 122 -0.34 -9.61 8.10
N LEU A 123 0.63 -9.25 7.27
CA LEU A 123 1.90 -9.96 7.11
C LEU A 123 3.06 -9.25 7.80
N GLU A 124 3.96 -10.00 8.38
CA GLU A 124 5.11 -9.55 9.14
C GLU A 124 6.40 -9.68 8.32
N ARG A 125 7.07 -8.55 8.05
CA ARG A 125 8.32 -8.55 7.25
C ARG A 125 9.51 -9.25 7.91
N ARG A 126 9.44 -9.50 9.23
CA ARG A 126 10.46 -10.27 9.96
C ARG A 126 10.41 -11.76 9.61
N VAL A 127 9.25 -12.26 9.19
CA VAL A 127 9.08 -13.66 8.76
C VAL A 127 9.55 -13.79 7.30
N PRO A 128 10.53 -14.65 6.98
CA PRO A 128 11.11 -14.72 5.63
C PRO A 128 10.09 -15.00 4.51
N ALA A 129 9.19 -15.96 4.70
CA ALA A 129 8.17 -16.32 3.70
C ALA A 129 7.21 -15.15 3.41
N GLN A 130 6.71 -14.50 4.45
CA GLN A 130 5.82 -13.34 4.35
C GLN A 130 6.50 -12.15 3.68
N ARG A 131 7.79 -11.92 3.96
CA ARG A 131 8.59 -10.90 3.27
C ARG A 131 8.74 -11.19 1.77
N LEU A 132 9.02 -12.44 1.40
CA LEU A 132 9.11 -12.84 -0.01
C LEU A 132 7.77 -12.66 -0.73
N PHE A 133 6.67 -13.05 -0.10
CA PHE A 133 5.33 -12.84 -0.64
C PHE A 133 5.04 -11.35 -0.87
N LEU A 134 5.32 -10.48 0.12
CA LEU A 134 5.16 -9.04 -0.04
C LEU A 134 6.05 -8.47 -1.16
N ASN A 135 7.29 -8.92 -1.28
CA ASN A 135 8.18 -8.49 -2.37
C ASN A 135 7.66 -8.92 -3.74
N TRP A 136 7.16 -10.16 -3.84
CA TRP A 136 6.51 -10.65 -5.06
C TRP A 136 5.26 -9.85 -5.38
N LEU A 137 4.41 -9.54 -4.39
CA LEU A 137 3.20 -8.75 -4.56
C LEU A 137 3.52 -7.32 -5.05
N ALA A 138 4.55 -6.71 -4.48
CA ALA A 138 5.04 -5.40 -4.93
C ALA A 138 5.52 -5.44 -6.39
N ALA A 139 6.27 -6.47 -6.78
CA ALA A 139 6.71 -6.67 -8.15
C ALA A 139 5.54 -6.92 -9.09
N ARG A 140 4.57 -7.75 -8.69
CA ARG A 140 3.37 -8.09 -9.47
C ARG A 140 2.54 -6.85 -9.78
N PHE A 141 2.40 -5.95 -8.82
CA PHE A 141 1.69 -4.68 -8.95
C PHE A 141 2.54 -3.54 -9.52
N ALA A 142 3.79 -3.80 -9.92
CA ALA A 142 4.74 -2.79 -10.40
C ALA A 142 4.89 -1.57 -9.47
N LEU A 143 4.89 -1.79 -8.15
CA LEU A 143 4.95 -0.71 -7.18
C LEU A 143 6.37 -0.13 -7.04
N PRO A 144 6.53 1.20 -6.97
CA PRO A 144 7.83 1.82 -6.74
C PRO A 144 8.45 1.39 -5.40
N ALA A 145 9.77 1.17 -5.39
CA ALA A 145 10.50 0.81 -4.17
C ALA A 145 10.35 1.85 -3.05
N THR A 146 10.16 3.12 -3.40
CA THR A 146 9.91 4.21 -2.44
C THR A 146 8.58 4.03 -1.69
N LEU A 147 7.54 3.54 -2.37
CA LEU A 147 6.22 3.26 -1.77
C LEU A 147 6.31 2.06 -0.83
N THR A 148 6.95 0.98 -1.26
CA THR A 148 7.09 -0.25 -0.47
C THR A 148 7.99 -0.06 0.75
N ALA A 149 9.02 0.78 0.65
CA ALA A 149 9.89 1.17 1.75
C ALA A 149 9.22 2.12 2.76
N GLY A 150 8.29 2.98 2.30
CA GLY A 150 7.47 3.82 3.17
C GLY A 150 6.49 3.01 4.01
N LEU A 151 5.88 1.99 3.40
CA LEU A 151 4.99 1.03 4.07
C LEU A 151 5.73 0.05 4.99
N ALA A 152 7.01 -0.23 4.73
CA ALA A 152 7.86 -1.11 5.53
C ALA A 152 8.17 -0.61 6.94
N ARG A 153 8.17 0.72 7.09
CA ARG A 153 8.78 1.42 8.22
C ARG A 153 7.84 1.59 9.41
N ARG A 154 6.63 1.03 9.31
CA ARG A 154 5.55 1.05 10.30
C ARG A 154 5.18 -0.38 10.67
#